data_AF-A0A6A4NDR2-F1
#
_entry.id   AF-A0A6A4NDR2-F1
#
_cell.length_a   1.000
_cell.length_b   1.000
_cell.length_c   1.000
_cell.angle_alpha   90.00
_cell.angle_beta   90.00
_cell.angle_gamma   90.00
#
_symmetry.space_group_name_H-M   'P 1'
#
loop_
_entity.id
_entity.type
_entity.pdbx_description
1 polymer ?
#
loop_
_entity_poly.entity_id
_entity_poly.type
_entity_poly.pdbx_seq_one_letter_code
_entity_poly.pdbx_strand_id
1 'polypeptide(L)'
;MTFGLCNAPATFHSVFLIYPLGQSGWFFAPSFGVAAIFRFILFFQGFHNWTLNPFHMMGVAGVLGAALLCAIHGATVENTLFEDGDGANTFRAFNPTQAEETYSMVTANRFWSQILNFGVII
;
A
#
# COMPACT_ATOMS: atom_id res chain seq x y z
N MET A 1 -9.07 7.83 -11.92
CA MET A 1 -9.12 7.57 -10.46
C MET A 1 -9.98 6.37 -10.07
N THR A 2 -10.99 5.98 -10.85
CA THR A 2 -11.91 4.86 -10.53
C THR A 2 -11.25 3.48 -10.46
N PHE A 3 -10.21 3.22 -11.24
CA PHE A 3 -9.50 1.93 -11.21
C PHE A 3 -8.68 1.69 -9.94
N GLY A 4 -8.22 2.74 -9.24
CA GLY A 4 -7.45 2.57 -8.00
C GLY A 4 -8.28 2.05 -6.82
N LEU A 5 -9.59 2.25 -6.86
CA LEU A 5 -10.51 1.89 -5.78
C LEU A 5 -11.09 0.47 -5.90
N CYS A 6 -10.79 -0.29 -6.96
CA CYS A 6 -11.45 -1.59 -7.20
C CYS A 6 -10.99 -2.71 -6.26
N ASN A 7 -9.82 -2.58 -5.61
CA ASN A 7 -9.26 -3.61 -4.75
C ASN A 7 -10.10 -3.84 -3.49
N ALA A 8 -10.48 -2.77 -2.78
CA ALA A 8 -11.30 -2.87 -1.57
C ALA A 8 -12.67 -3.55 -1.79
N PRO A 9 -13.50 -3.16 -2.78
CA PRO A 9 -14.74 -3.87 -3.05
C PRO A 9 -14.48 -5.30 -3.55
N ALA A 10 -13.44 -5.56 -4.35
CA ALA A 10 -13.12 -6.92 -4.77
C ALA A 10 -12.80 -7.85 -3.59
N THR A 11 -11.96 -7.39 -2.64
CA THR A 11 -11.66 -8.13 -1.40
C THR A 11 -12.90 -8.31 -0.53
N PHE A 12 -13.73 -7.28 -0.40
CA PHE A 12 -14.96 -7.38 0.39
C PHE A 12 -15.92 -8.44 -0.20
N HIS A 13 -16.19 -8.37 -1.50
CA HIS A 13 -17.10 -9.32 -2.14
C HIS A 13 -16.53 -10.74 -2.15
N SER A 14 -15.22 -10.92 -2.37
CA SER A 14 -14.63 -12.26 -2.40
C SER A 14 -14.68 -12.94 -1.03
N VAL A 15 -14.39 -12.21 0.05
CA VAL A 15 -14.29 -12.77 1.40
C VAL A 15 -15.65 -12.85 2.11
N PHE A 16 -16.49 -11.84 1.96
CA PHE A 16 -17.76 -11.75 2.69
C PHE A 16 -18.98 -12.19 1.89
N LEU A 17 -18.88 -12.44 0.58
CA LEU A 17 -19.99 -12.94 -0.25
C LEU A 17 -19.63 -14.24 -0.98
N ILE A 18 -18.62 -14.21 -1.85
CA ILE A 18 -18.28 -15.36 -2.71
C ILE A 18 -17.82 -16.55 -1.86
N TYR A 19 -16.91 -16.32 -0.89
CA TYR A 19 -16.42 -17.38 -0.02
C TYR A 19 -17.54 -18.13 0.71
N PRO A 20 -18.40 -17.49 1.53
CA PRO A 20 -19.47 -18.20 2.24
C PRO A 20 -20.53 -18.82 1.30
N LEU A 21 -20.79 -18.22 0.13
CA LEU A 21 -21.65 -18.84 -0.90
C LEU A 21 -21.05 -20.13 -1.48
N GLY A 22 -19.71 -20.22 -1.53
CA GLY A 22 -18.98 -21.44 -1.89
C GLY A 22 -18.82 -22.44 -0.74
N GLN A 23 -19.26 -22.10 0.47
CA GLN A 23 -19.31 -22.99 1.64
C GLN A 23 -20.76 -23.44 1.91
N SER A 24 -21.00 -24.14 3.02
CA SER A 24 -22.35 -24.56 3.43
C SER A 24 -23.20 -23.43 4.07
N GLY A 25 -22.71 -22.20 4.11
CA GLY A 25 -23.49 -21.02 4.49
C GLY A 25 -22.69 -19.89 5.13
N TRP A 26 -23.42 -18.81 5.47
CA TRP A 26 -22.88 -17.58 6.06
C TRP A 26 -22.18 -17.75 7.42
N PHE A 27 -22.41 -18.87 8.12
CA PHE A 27 -21.69 -19.20 9.36
C PHE A 27 -20.17 -19.24 9.17
N PHE A 28 -19.69 -19.61 7.97
CA PHE A 28 -18.27 -19.64 7.63
C PHE A 28 -17.71 -18.30 7.17
N ALA A 29 -18.56 -17.28 6.95
CA ALA A 29 -18.08 -15.93 6.68
C ALA A 29 -17.30 -15.39 7.90
N PRO A 30 -16.30 -14.53 7.69
CA PRO A 30 -15.70 -13.81 8.80
C PRO A 30 -16.78 -12.97 9.51
N SER A 31 -16.85 -13.07 10.83
CA SER A 31 -17.72 -12.19 11.61
C SER A 31 -17.08 -10.82 11.80
N PHE A 32 -17.90 -9.77 11.93
CA PHE A 32 -17.41 -8.41 12.17
C PHE A 32 -16.91 -8.25 13.61
N GLY A 33 -15.60 -8.43 13.81
CA GLY A 33 -14.94 -8.21 15.09
C GLY A 33 -13.47 -8.59 15.05
N VAL A 34 -12.63 -7.89 15.81
CA VAL A 34 -11.17 -8.07 15.78
C VAL A 34 -10.75 -9.52 16.02
N ALA A 35 -11.21 -10.12 17.13
CA ALA A 35 -10.93 -11.52 17.46
C ALA A 35 -11.54 -12.50 16.43
N ALA A 36 -12.69 -12.16 15.85
CA ALA A 36 -13.35 -13.01 14.85
C ALA A 36 -12.59 -13.06 13.53
N ILE A 37 -11.97 -11.95 13.09
CA ILE A 37 -11.08 -11.93 11.93
C ILE A 37 -9.80 -12.74 12.20
N PHE A 38 -9.19 -12.61 13.38
CA PHE A 38 -8.05 -13.47 13.74
C PHE A 38 -8.42 -14.95 13.71
N ARG A 39 -9.58 -15.33 14.27
CA ARG A 39 -10.11 -16.70 14.17
C ARG A 39 -10.25 -17.15 12.72
N PHE A 40 -10.78 -16.29 11.84
CA PHE A 40 -10.95 -16.59 10.43
C PHE A 40 -9.61 -16.82 9.71
N ILE A 41 -8.58 -16.02 10.00
CA ILE A 41 -7.23 -16.20 9.44
C ILE A 41 -6.64 -17.56 9.85
N LEU A 42 -6.74 -17.91 11.14
CA LEU A 42 -6.25 -19.20 11.65
C LEU A 42 -7.05 -20.38 11.07
N PHE A 43 -8.36 -20.22 10.92
CA PHE A 43 -9.21 -21.20 10.23
C PHE A 43 -8.77 -21.39 8.77
N PHE A 44 -8.55 -20.30 8.02
CA PHE A 44 -8.06 -20.37 6.65
C PHE A 44 -6.72 -21.05 6.54
N GLN A 45 -5.80 -20.78 7.47
CA GLN A 45 -4.53 -21.48 7.48
C GLN A 45 -4.70 -22.97 7.79
N GLY A 46 -5.45 -23.32 8.84
CA GLY A 46 -5.63 -24.70 9.28
C GLY A 46 -6.39 -25.59 8.29
N PHE A 47 -7.35 -25.03 7.56
CA PHE A 47 -8.23 -25.79 6.65
C PHE A 47 -7.93 -25.58 5.16
N HIS A 48 -7.28 -24.48 4.78
CA HIS A 48 -6.96 -24.18 3.37
C HIS A 48 -5.47 -24.01 3.08
N ASN A 49 -4.60 -24.11 4.10
CA ASN A 49 -3.16 -23.90 3.98
C ASN A 49 -2.82 -22.62 3.19
N TRP A 50 -3.55 -21.55 3.51
CA TRP A 50 -3.68 -20.36 2.66
C TRP A 50 -2.34 -19.64 2.40
N THR A 51 -1.38 -19.72 3.33
CA THR A 51 -0.04 -19.16 3.12
C THR A 51 0.70 -19.78 1.93
N LEU A 52 0.39 -21.03 1.55
CA LEU A 52 0.96 -21.67 0.36
C LEU A 52 0.25 -21.32 -0.95
N ASN A 53 -0.83 -20.54 -0.91
CA ASN A 53 -1.54 -20.14 -2.12
C ASN A 53 -0.77 -19.01 -2.85
N PRO A 54 -0.42 -19.16 -4.14
CA PRO A 54 0.32 -18.14 -4.88
C PRO A 54 -0.46 -16.83 -5.08
N PHE A 55 -1.80 -16.86 -5.14
CA PHE A 55 -2.61 -15.64 -5.17
C PHE A 55 -2.55 -14.88 -3.85
N HIS A 56 -2.50 -15.58 -2.72
CA HIS A 56 -2.26 -14.95 -1.43
C HIS A 56 -0.87 -14.31 -1.36
N MET A 57 0.17 -15.03 -1.81
CA MET A 57 1.53 -14.49 -1.87
C MET A 57 1.62 -13.24 -2.75
N MET A 58 0.96 -13.23 -3.91
CA MET A 58 0.87 -12.03 -4.76
C MET A 58 0.15 -10.87 -4.04
N GLY A 59 -0.93 -11.15 -3.31
CA GLY A 59 -1.63 -10.14 -2.50
C GLY A 59 -0.73 -9.55 -1.41
N VAL A 60 0.02 -10.40 -0.69
CA VAL A 60 0.99 -9.96 0.33
C VAL A 60 2.09 -9.10 -0.30
N ALA A 61 2.67 -9.53 -1.42
CA ALA A 61 3.67 -8.76 -2.15
C ALA A 61 3.12 -7.40 -2.61
N GLY A 62 1.85 -7.35 -3.07
CA GLY A 62 1.18 -6.11 -3.44
C GLY A 62 1.00 -5.15 -2.25
N VAL A 63 0.50 -5.63 -1.11
CA VAL A 63 0.28 -4.79 0.08
C VAL A 63 1.60 -4.29 0.66
N LEU A 64 2.58 -5.19 0.86
CA LEU A 64 3.88 -4.81 1.41
C LEU A 64 4.68 -3.95 0.43
N GLY A 65 4.62 -4.25 -0.87
CA GLY A 65 5.24 -3.44 -1.92
C GLY A 65 4.63 -2.04 -2.00
N ALA A 66 3.30 -1.91 -1.93
CA ALA A 66 2.65 -0.61 -1.90
C ALA A 66 3.01 0.20 -0.64
N ALA A 67 3.07 -0.45 0.53
CA ALA A 67 3.51 0.20 1.76
C ALA A 67 4.98 0.66 1.67
N LEU A 68 5.86 -0.18 1.10
CA LEU A 68 7.25 0.15 0.86
C LEU A 68 7.39 1.34 -0.10
N LEU A 69 6.70 1.31 -1.24
CA LEU A 69 6.72 2.41 -2.22
C LEU A 69 6.16 3.70 -1.63
N CYS A 70 5.09 3.62 -0.83
CA CYS A 70 4.53 4.77 -0.11
C CYS A 70 5.56 5.40 0.83
N ALA A 71 6.23 4.57 1.64
CA ALA A 71 7.26 5.05 2.57
C ALA A 71 8.48 5.64 1.84
N ILE A 72 8.99 4.95 0.81
CA ILE A 72 10.16 5.39 0.04
C ILE A 72 9.85 6.67 -0.72
N HIS A 73 8.69 6.78 -1.37
CA HIS A 73 8.30 8.00 -2.09
C HIS A 73 8.18 9.17 -1.13
N GLY A 74 7.40 9.04 -0.05
CA GLY A 74 7.22 10.10 0.93
C GLY A 74 8.55 10.56 1.55
N ALA A 75 9.41 9.63 1.95
CA ALA A 75 10.73 9.96 2.49
C ALA A 75 11.64 10.61 1.44
N THR A 76 11.61 10.17 0.18
CA THR A 76 12.44 10.74 -0.88
C THR A 76 12.05 12.19 -1.16
N VAL A 77 10.75 12.47 -1.27
CA VAL A 77 10.24 13.83 -1.50
C VAL A 77 10.67 14.76 -0.37
N GLU A 78 10.40 14.39 0.88
CA GLU A 78 10.73 15.21 2.06
C GLU A 78 12.25 15.47 2.22
N ASN A 79 13.10 14.57 1.74
CA ASN A 79 14.57 14.71 1.84
C ASN A 79 15.21 15.31 0.57
N THR A 80 14.42 15.69 -0.43
CA THR A 80 14.91 16.34 -1.66
C THR A 80 14.16 17.63 -1.98
N LEU A 81 13.44 18.19 -1.00
CA LEU A 81 12.77 19.48 -1.10
C LEU A 81 13.76 20.59 -1.49
N PHE A 82 13.29 21.55 -2.27
CA PHE A 82 13.97 22.82 -2.42
C PHE A 82 13.77 23.68 -1.16
N GLU A 83 14.73 24.57 -0.90
CA GLU A 83 14.63 25.54 0.20
C GLU A 83 13.84 26.76 -0.29
N ASP A 84 12.51 26.68 -0.22
CA ASP A 84 11.58 27.71 -0.73
C ASP A 84 11.06 28.67 0.36
N GLY A 85 11.68 28.68 1.55
CA GLY A 85 11.35 29.64 2.62
C GLY A 85 12.30 29.56 3.83
N ASP A 86 12.30 30.60 4.68
CA ASP A 86 13.28 30.77 5.77
C ASP A 86 12.98 29.96 7.05
N GLY A 87 11.91 29.18 7.06
CA GLY A 87 11.45 28.46 8.23
C GLY A 87 12.16 27.11 8.40
N ALA A 88 12.58 26.78 9.62
CA ALA A 88 13.08 25.44 9.94
C ALA A 88 12.01 24.33 9.74
N ASN A 89 10.73 24.70 9.73
CA ASN A 89 9.63 23.83 9.30
C ASN A 89 9.28 24.18 7.85
N THR A 90 9.44 23.19 6.97
CA THR A 90 9.34 23.34 5.51
C THR A 90 7.90 23.29 4.98
N PHE A 91 6.91 22.82 5.76
CA PHE A 91 5.53 22.63 5.27
C PHE A 91 4.84 23.92 4.79
N ARG A 92 5.30 25.09 5.27
CA ARG A 92 4.76 26.40 4.86
C ARG A 92 5.35 26.95 3.57
N ALA A 93 6.44 26.34 3.08
CA ALA A 93 7.12 26.77 1.86
C ALA A 93 6.44 26.24 0.58
N PHE A 94 5.37 25.44 0.70
CA PHE A 94 4.62 24.91 -0.43
C PHE A 94 3.36 25.73 -0.74
N ASN A 95 3.09 26.00 -2.01
CA ASN A 95 1.84 26.56 -2.49
C ASN A 95 1.13 25.59 -3.47
N PRO A 96 -0.14 25.20 -3.23
CA PRO A 96 -0.89 24.33 -4.15
C PRO A 96 -1.02 24.84 -5.60
N THR A 97 -0.79 26.13 -5.86
CA THR A 97 -0.87 26.74 -7.20
C THR A 97 0.48 27.11 -7.80
N GLN A 98 1.61 26.73 -7.19
CA GLN A 98 2.93 26.98 -7.76
C GLN A 98 3.13 26.19 -9.05
N ALA A 99 3.96 26.72 -9.97
CA ALA A 99 4.25 26.05 -11.23
C ALA A 99 5.46 25.10 -11.11
N GLU A 100 6.33 25.37 -10.15
CA GLU A 100 7.58 24.67 -9.91
C GLU A 100 7.36 23.39 -9.08
N GLU A 101 8.14 22.35 -9.41
CA GLU A 101 8.23 21.14 -8.61
C GLU A 101 8.83 21.46 -7.23
N THR A 102 8.23 20.94 -6.15
CA THR A 102 8.68 21.23 -4.78
C THR A 102 9.94 20.47 -4.35
N TYR A 103 10.39 19.49 -5.14
CA TYR A 103 11.53 18.63 -4.84
C TYR A 103 12.38 18.35 -6.08
N SER A 104 13.66 18.03 -5.87
CA SER A 104 14.60 17.76 -6.96
C SER A 104 14.57 16.29 -7.39
N MET A 105 13.85 16.01 -8.49
CA MET A 105 13.83 14.68 -9.10
C MET A 105 15.21 14.22 -9.59
N VAL A 106 16.08 15.16 -9.99
CA VAL A 106 17.47 14.85 -10.41
C VAL A 106 18.29 14.36 -9.22
N THR A 107 18.17 15.04 -8.07
CA THR A 107 18.87 14.64 -6.83
C THR A 107 18.35 13.29 -6.34
N ALA A 108 17.03 13.10 -6.30
CA ALA A 108 16.39 11.84 -5.94
C ALA A 108 16.88 10.68 -6.82
N ASN A 109 16.87 10.85 -8.15
CA ASN A 109 17.34 9.83 -9.08
C ASN A 109 18.80 9.47 -8.89
N ARG A 110 19.67 10.48 -8.70
CA ARG A 110 21.09 10.24 -8.45
C ARG A 110 21.30 9.46 -7.14
N PHE A 111 20.59 9.84 -6.08
CA PHE A 111 20.66 9.17 -4.78
C PHE A 111 20.31 7.68 -4.91
N TRP A 112 19.16 7.36 -5.50
CA TRP A 112 18.73 5.98 -5.65
C TRP A 112 19.56 5.17 -6.64
N SER A 113 20.02 5.78 -7.72
CA SER A 113 20.93 5.13 -8.68
C SER A 113 22.24 4.72 -8.02
N GLN A 114 22.73 5.48 -7.04
CA GLN A 114 23.95 5.16 -6.31
C GLN A 114 23.72 4.10 -5.23
N ILE A 115 22.55 4.09 -4.58
CA ILE A 115 22.28 3.21 -3.44
C ILE A 115 21.76 1.84 -3.87
N LEU A 116 20.83 1.80 -4.81
CA LEU A 116 20.15 0.57 -5.23
C LEU A 116 20.47 0.15 -6.68
N ASN A 117 21.30 0.91 -7.39
CA ASN A 117 21.64 0.68 -8.80
C ASN A 117 20.45 0.75 -9.76
N PHE A 118 19.36 1.42 -9.37
CA PHE A 118 18.26 1.77 -10.27
C PHE A 118 17.78 3.19 -10.01
N GLY A 119 17.36 3.86 -11.09
CA GLY A 119 16.71 5.17 -11.01
C GLY A 119 15.32 5.04 -10.41
N VAL A 120 14.89 6.09 -9.73
CA VAL A 120 13.58 6.14 -9.08
C VAL A 120 12.72 7.11 -9.87
N ILE A 121 11.66 6.59 -10.49
CA ILE A 121 10.67 7.35 -11.27
C ILE A 121 9.37 7.52 -10.45
N ILE A 122 9.49 7.56 -9.11
CA ILE A 122 8.35 7.79 -8.22
C ILE A 122 8.07 9.27 -8.05
#